data_AF-A0A0E4CP02-F1
#
_entry.id   AF-A0A0E4CP02-F1
#
_cell.length_a   1.000
_cell.length_b   1.000
_cell.length_c   1.000
_cell.angle_alpha   90.00
_cell.angle_beta   90.00
_cell.angle_gamma   90.00
#
_symmetry.space_group_name_H-M   'P 1'
#
loop_
_entity.id
_entity.type
_entity.pdbx_description
1 polymer ?
#
loop_
_entity_poly.entity_id
_entity_poly.type
_entity_poly.pdbx_seq_one_letter_code
_entity_poly.pdbx_strand_id
1 'polypeptide(L)'
;MPHVWVRDGVSTFDLIGGEFTVLSGDERWCAAAASASIAAHRIDGDEWAAVTGLSPEGALLIRPDDFVGWRVEKLPADPEGELRQVLSTILAQAGDTSR
;
A
#
# COMPACT_ATOMS: atom_id res chain seq x y z
N MET A 1 0.40 5.89 -10.72
CA MET A 1 1.16 4.83 -10.02
C MET A 1 2.53 4.69 -10.69
N PRO A 2 3.64 4.52 -9.94
CA PRO A 2 4.98 4.38 -10.52
C PRO A 2 5.16 3.04 -11.23
N HIS A 3 5.53 3.07 -12.50
CA HIS A 3 5.85 1.88 -13.30
C HIS A 3 7.28 1.41 -13.00
N VAL A 4 7.41 0.23 -12.38
CA VAL A 4 8.69 -0.38 -12.01
C VAL A 4 8.63 -1.86 -12.34
N TRP A 5 9.73 -2.42 -12.86
CA TRP A 5 9.88 -3.86 -13.03
C TRP A 5 10.28 -4.48 -11.69
N VAL A 6 9.41 -5.32 -11.13
CA VAL A 6 9.61 -5.91 -9.78
C VAL A 6 10.34 -7.25 -9.84
N ARG A 7 10.26 -7.94 -10.98
CA ARG A 7 11.03 -9.14 -11.35
C ARG A 7 10.93 -9.35 -12.86
N ASP A 8 11.66 -10.33 -13.38
CA ASP A 8 11.66 -10.61 -14.82
C ASP A 8 10.23 -10.83 -15.36
N GLY A 9 9.85 -9.98 -16.31
CA GLY A 9 8.53 -9.99 -16.96
C GLY A 9 7.34 -9.53 -16.11
N VAL A 10 7.54 -8.96 -14.90
CA VAL A 10 6.44 -8.49 -14.03
C VAL A 10 6.67 -7.05 -13.60
N SER A 11 5.69 -6.20 -13.87
CA SER A 11 5.65 -4.80 -13.48
C SER A 11 4.74 -4.56 -12.27
N THR A 12 4.85 -3.38 -11.68
CA THR A 12 3.93 -2.91 -10.63
C THR A 12 2.46 -2.90 -11.06
N PHE A 13 2.15 -2.75 -12.35
CA PHE A 13 0.76 -2.84 -12.86
C PHE A 13 0.23 -4.28 -12.87
N ASP A 14 1.11 -5.27 -13.03
CA ASP A 14 0.70 -6.69 -13.00
C ASP A 14 0.38 -7.19 -11.58
N LEU A 15 0.71 -6.39 -10.56
CA LEU A 15 0.49 -6.68 -9.14
C LEU A 15 -0.80 -6.04 -8.60
N ILE A 16 -1.49 -5.22 -9.38
CA ILE A 16 -2.67 -4.49 -8.93
C ILE A 16 -3.85 -4.75 -9.86
N GLY A 17 -5.07 -4.49 -9.37
CA GLY A 17 -6.25 -4.44 -10.21
C GLY A 17 -7.53 -4.77 -9.45
N GLY A 18 -8.48 -3.83 -9.44
CA GLY A 18 -9.84 -4.07 -8.93
C GLY A 18 -9.99 -4.12 -7.41
N GLU A 19 -8.90 -4.08 -6.66
CA GLU A 19 -8.90 -4.07 -5.19
C GLU A 19 -7.88 -3.09 -4.61
N PHE A 20 -8.01 -2.76 -3.32
CA PHE A 20 -7.01 -1.98 -2.62
C PHE A 20 -5.75 -2.82 -2.41
N THR A 21 -4.58 -2.25 -2.71
CA THR A 21 -3.30 -2.96 -2.65
C THR A 21 -2.22 -2.12 -1.97
N VAL A 22 -1.51 -2.68 -1.00
CA VAL A 22 -0.33 -2.04 -0.39
C VAL A 22 0.94 -2.49 -1.12
N LEU A 23 1.76 -1.54 -1.54
CA LEU A 23 3.09 -1.80 -2.12
C LEU A 23 4.16 -1.22 -1.18
N SER A 24 5.10 -2.05 -0.73
CA SER A 24 6.17 -1.64 0.19
C SER A 24 7.42 -2.49 0.05
N GLY A 25 8.59 -1.99 0.45
CA GLY A 25 9.79 -2.81 0.65
C GLY A 25 9.78 -3.62 1.95
N ASP A 26 8.88 -3.31 2.89
CA ASP A 26 8.85 -3.87 4.23
C ASP A 26 7.70 -4.87 4.43
N GLU A 27 8.04 -6.08 4.89
CA GLU A 27 7.09 -7.16 5.11
C GLU A 27 6.05 -6.85 6.20
N ARG A 28 6.33 -5.92 7.11
CA ARG A 28 5.40 -5.51 8.17
C ARG A 28 4.11 -4.93 7.60
N TRP A 29 4.16 -4.34 6.40
CA TRP A 29 2.97 -3.89 5.70
C TRP A 29 2.10 -5.03 5.15
N CYS A 30 2.68 -6.19 4.84
CA CYS A 30 1.91 -7.36 4.40
C CYS A 30 1.04 -7.90 5.54
N ALA A 31 1.60 -7.95 6.77
CA ALA A 31 0.83 -8.31 7.95
C ALA A 31 -0.31 -7.30 8.21
N ALA A 32 -0.01 -6.00 8.11
CA ALA A 32 -1.02 -4.97 8.35
C ALA A 32 -2.16 -4.99 7.32
N ALA A 33 -1.84 -5.21 6.05
CA ALA A 33 -2.80 -5.35 4.98
C ALA A 33 -3.70 -6.58 5.14
N ALA A 34 -3.13 -7.72 5.57
CA ALA A 34 -3.90 -8.92 5.88
C ALA A 34 -4.95 -8.65 6.98
N SER A 35 -4.58 -7.93 8.04
CA SER A 35 -5.49 -7.52 9.12
C SER A 35 -6.57 -6.51 8.66
N ALA A 36 -6.41 -5.87 7.50
CA ALA A 36 -7.38 -4.99 6.86
C ALA A 36 -8.12 -5.66 5.68
N SER A 37 -7.84 -6.93 5.39
CA SER A 37 -8.42 -7.69 4.26
C SER A 37 -8.21 -7.02 2.90
N ILE A 38 -7.02 -6.45 2.67
CA ILE A 38 -6.61 -5.88 1.37
C ILE A 38 -5.35 -6.58 0.85
N ALA A 39 -5.10 -6.52 -0.46
CA ALA A 39 -3.90 -7.09 -1.05
C ALA A 39 -2.63 -6.36 -0.58
N ALA A 40 -1.50 -7.07 -0.58
CA ALA A 40 -0.20 -6.47 -0.38
C ALA A 40 0.89 -7.21 -1.15
N HIS A 41 1.83 -6.43 -1.67
CA HIS A 41 3.03 -6.95 -2.31
C HIS A 41 4.26 -6.27 -1.74
N ARG A 42 5.18 -7.10 -1.27
CA ARG A 42 6.54 -6.67 -0.97
C ARG A 42 7.30 -6.52 -2.28
N ILE A 43 7.87 -5.34 -2.50
CA ILE A 43 8.69 -5.00 -3.66
C ILE A 43 10.11 -4.77 -3.18
N ASP A 44 10.98 -5.73 -3.50
CA ASP A 44 12.40 -5.62 -3.24
C ASP A 44 13.10 -4.91 -4.41
N GLY A 45 14.12 -4.11 -4.11
CA GLY A 45 15.03 -3.55 -5.11
C GLY A 45 15.22 -2.04 -5.06
N ASP A 46 16.43 -1.60 -5.40
CA ASP A 46 16.82 -0.18 -5.38
C ASP A 46 16.02 0.66 -6.38
N GLU A 47 15.52 0.07 -7.47
CA GLU A 47 14.70 0.75 -8.47
C GLU A 47 13.36 1.23 -7.88
N TRP A 48 12.74 0.44 -7.01
CA TRP A 48 11.52 0.83 -6.30
C TRP A 48 11.77 2.07 -5.43
N ALA A 49 12.83 2.04 -4.62
CA ALA A 49 13.21 3.17 -3.77
C ALA A 49 13.54 4.42 -4.62
N ALA A 50 14.26 4.26 -5.73
CA ALA A 50 14.63 5.36 -6.62
C ALA A 50 13.43 6.00 -7.32
N VAL A 51 12.48 5.21 -7.83
CA VAL A 51 11.31 5.71 -8.57
C VAL A 51 10.25 6.27 -7.64
N THR A 52 10.03 5.64 -6.48
CA THR A 52 9.01 6.09 -5.52
C THR A 52 9.53 7.19 -4.60
N GLY A 53 10.84 7.26 -4.37
CA GLY A 53 11.45 8.07 -3.32
C GLY A 53 11.02 7.66 -1.92
N LEU A 54 10.53 6.43 -1.72
CA LEU A 54 10.15 5.91 -0.41
C LEU A 54 11.39 5.46 0.36
N SER A 55 11.32 5.58 1.68
CA SER A 55 12.25 4.87 2.54
C SER A 55 11.97 3.36 2.50
N PRO A 56 12.90 2.50 2.95
CA PRO A 56 12.68 1.06 3.04
C PRO A 56 11.43 0.67 3.85
N GLU A 57 11.03 1.50 4.81
CA GLU A 57 9.87 1.28 5.69
C GLU A 57 8.58 1.89 5.14
N GLY A 58 8.66 2.66 4.06
CA GLY A 58 7.54 3.37 3.48
C GLY A 58 6.60 2.46 2.68
N ALA A 59 5.38 2.95 2.42
CA ALA A 59 4.37 2.22 1.66
C ALA A 59 3.51 3.15 0.79
N LEU A 60 2.98 2.57 -0.28
CA LEU A 60 1.88 3.13 -1.06
C LEU A 60 0.63 2.27 -0.88
N LEU A 61 -0.52 2.92 -0.70
CA LEU A 61 -1.81 2.28 -0.90
C LEU A 61 -2.33 2.65 -2.28
N ILE A 62 -2.55 1.63 -3.11
CA ILE A 62 -3.12 1.74 -4.44
C ILE A 62 -4.62 1.42 -4.36
N ARG A 63 -5.42 2.25 -5.02
CA ARG A 63 -6.87 2.10 -5.12
C ARG A 63 -7.25 1.13 -6.25
N PRO A 64 -8.48 0.59 -6.26
CA PRO A 64 -8.99 -0.27 -7.33
C PRO A 64 -8.96 0.35 -8.75
N ASP A 65 -8.83 1.67 -8.86
CA ASP A 65 -8.72 2.42 -10.12
C ASP A 65 -7.28 2.78 -10.50
N ASP A 66 -6.29 2.10 -9.92
CA ASP A 66 -4.85 2.22 -10.17
C ASP A 66 -4.21 3.57 -9.76
N PHE A 67 -4.93 4.35 -8.95
CA PHE A 67 -4.40 5.59 -8.35
C PHE A 67 -3.78 5.34 -6.98
N VAL A 68 -2.72 6.08 -6.67
CA VAL A 68 -2.16 6.12 -5.31
C VAL A 68 -3.17 6.84 -4.42
N GLY A 69 -3.82 6.10 -3.51
CA GLY A 69 -4.76 6.64 -2.54
C GLY A 69 -4.08 7.21 -1.29
N TRP A 70 -2.91 6.67 -0.94
CA TRP A 70 -2.14 7.12 0.21
C TRP A 70 -0.65 6.74 0.10
N ARG A 71 0.19 7.51 0.78
CA ARG A 71 1.65 7.34 0.84
C ARG A 71 2.13 7.62 2.26
N VAL A 72 3.05 6.80 2.75
CA VAL A 72 3.75 7.02 4.02
C VAL A 72 5.24 6.72 3.87
N GLU A 73 6.07 7.55 4.47
CA GLU A 73 7.53 7.42 4.36
C GLU A 73 8.15 6.48 5.39
N LYS A 74 7.48 6.22 6.51
CA LYS A 74 8.00 5.41 7.61
C LYS A 74 6.91 4.49 8.13
N LEU A 75 7.30 3.38 8.75
CA LEU A 75 6.34 2.52 9.40
C LEU A 75 5.83 3.22 10.68
N PRO A 76 4.51 3.45 10.81
CA PRO A 76 3.93 3.97 12.04
C PRO A 76 3.98 2.92 13.16
N ALA A 77 3.74 3.35 14.40
CA ALA A 77 3.72 2.44 15.55
C ALA A 77 2.58 1.39 15.46
N ASP A 78 1.45 1.77 14.84
CA ASP A 78 0.31 0.90 14.56
C ASP A 78 -0.03 0.95 13.05
N PRO A 79 0.65 0.14 12.21
CA PRO A 79 0.40 0.14 10.76
C PRO A 79 -0.98 -0.38 10.39
N GLU A 80 -1.57 -1.25 11.21
CA GLU A 80 -2.93 -1.73 10.99
C GLU A 80 -3.96 -0.64 11.23
N GLY A 81 -3.85 0.05 12.37
CA GLY A 81 -4.71 1.18 12.71
C GLY A 81 -4.65 2.26 11.63
N GLU A 82 -3.43 2.59 11.19
CA GLU A 82 -3.22 3.59 10.14
C GLU A 82 -3.89 3.19 8.80
N LEU A 83 -3.70 1.94 8.35
CA LEU A 83 -4.36 1.46 7.13
C LEU A 83 -5.89 1.52 7.23
N ARG A 84 -6.46 1.11 8.38
CA ARG A 84 -7.91 1.18 8.59
C ARG A 84 -8.42 2.61 8.52
N GLN A 85 -7.72 3.57 9.15
CA GLN A 85 -8.09 4.98 9.11
C GLN A 85 -8.04 5.55 7.69
N VAL A 86 -6.99 5.22 6.94
CA VAL A 86 -6.82 5.63 5.54
C VAL A 86 -7.93 5.05 4.67
N LEU A 87 -8.23 3.75 4.78
CA LEU A 87 -9.31 3.10 4.03
C LEU A 87 -10.67 3.73 4.34
N SER A 88 -10.99 3.97 5.62
CA SER A 88 -12.24 4.64 6.01
C SER A 88 -12.35 6.03 5.39
N THR A 89 -11.25 6.79 5.38
CA THR A 89 -11.18 8.13 4.78
C THR A 89 -11.43 8.06 3.27
N ILE A 90 -10.76 7.15 2.55
CA ILE A 90 -10.89 7.01 1.09
C ILE A 90 -12.29 6.54 0.70
N LEU A 91 -12.85 5.60 1.45
CA LEU A 91 -14.18 5.05 1.20
C LEU A 91 -15.31 5.97 1.67
N ALA A 92 -14.98 7.14 2.22
CA ALA A 92 -15.92 8.05 2.88
C ALA A 92 -16.82 7.32 3.89
N GLN A 93 -16.29 6.28 4.54
CA GLN A 93 -16.97 5.65 5.66
C GLN A 93 -16.81 6.60 6.84
N ALA A 94 -17.86 7.38 7.09
CA ALA A 94 -17.97 8.09 8.34
C ALA A 94 -17.79 7.06 9.46
N GLY A 95 -16.91 7.34 10.42
CA GLY A 95 -16.85 6.58 11.66
C GLY A 95 -18.18 6.74 12.37
N ASP A 96 -19.18 5.94 11.98
CA ASP A 96 -20.44 5.83 12.69
C ASP A 96 -20.15 5.03 13.97
N THR A 97 -19.63 5.76 14.95
CA THR A 97 -19.67 5.35 16.34
C THR A 97 -21.10 5.59 16.81
N SER A 98 -22.03 4.68 16.48
CA SER A 98 -23.22 4.33 17.28
C SER A 98 -24.19 3.41 16.52
N ARG A 99 -24.20 2.11 16.85
CA ARG A 99 -25.44 1.44 17.26
C ARG A 99 -25.20 0.21 18.13
#